data_AF-A0A3N5M1J7-F1
#
_entry.id   AF-A0A3N5M1J7-F1
#
_cell.length_a   1.000
_cell.length_b   1.000
_cell.length_c   1.000
_cell.angle_alpha   90.00
_cell.angle_beta   90.00
_cell.angle_gamma   90.00
#
_symmetry.space_group_name_H-M   'P 1'
#
loop_
_entity.id
_entity.type
_entity.pdbx_description
1 polymer ?
#
loop_
_entity_poly.entity_id
_entity_poly.type
_entity_poly.pdbx_seq_one_letter_code
_entity_poly.pdbx_strand_id
1 'polypeptide(L)'
;AQYVHVMKMLDIQLKAAGAEWDDVVFRRMFVLDVDAFGKVYFDETLPKYGDGRPPSTLIGVTRLSNPEYLIEIDLMAVVDPAKESPVISD
;
A
#
# COMPACT_ATOMS: atom_id res chain seq x y z
N ALA A 1 -2.53 -13.97 2.58
CA ALA A 1 -1.12 -14.17 2.15
C ALA A 1 -0.64 -13.03 1.22
N GLN A 2 -1.19 -12.88 0.01
CA GLN A 2 -0.73 -11.83 -0.93
C GLN A 2 -0.88 -10.40 -0.37
N TYR A 3 -2.00 -10.07 0.31
CA TYR A 3 -2.19 -8.74 0.96
C TYR A 3 -1.03 -8.37 1.88
N VAL A 4 -0.74 -9.23 2.87
CA VAL A 4 0.36 -9.00 3.82
C VAL A 4 1.71 -8.87 3.09
N HIS A 5 1.93 -9.66 2.05
CA HIS A 5 3.15 -9.57 1.24
C HIS A 5 3.27 -8.23 0.52
N VAL A 6 2.21 -7.79 -0.18
CA VAL A 6 2.18 -6.50 -0.88
C VAL A 6 2.38 -5.35 0.10
N MET A 7 1.69 -5.35 1.23
CA MET A 7 1.85 -4.30 2.24
C MET A 7 3.27 -4.27 2.82
N LYS A 8 3.91 -5.42 3.03
CA LYS A 8 5.33 -5.47 3.44
C LYS A 8 6.27 -4.90 2.37
N MET A 9 6.01 -5.17 1.09
CA MET A 9 6.83 -4.62 0.00
C MET A 9 6.62 -3.12 -0.17
N LEU A 10 5.40 -2.61 0.05
CA LEU A 10 5.11 -1.18 0.06
C LEU A 10 5.83 -0.47 1.22
N ASP A 11 5.89 -1.08 2.41
CA ASP A 11 6.65 -0.56 3.55
C ASP A 11 8.15 -0.34 3.22
N ILE A 12 8.76 -1.32 2.55
CA ILE A 12 10.17 -1.22 2.11
C ILE A 12 10.34 -0.08 1.10
N GLN A 13 9.41 0.05 0.14
CA GLN A 13 9.49 1.08 -0.90
C GLN A 13 9.25 2.50 -0.35
N LEU A 14 8.31 2.65 0.58
CA LEU A 14 8.08 3.93 1.28
C LEU A 14 9.36 4.38 1.99
N LYS A 15 9.98 3.49 2.78
CA LYS A 15 11.23 3.79 3.50
C LYS A 15 12.38 4.13 2.56
N ALA A 16 12.49 3.41 1.44
CA ALA A 16 13.49 3.71 0.40
C ALA A 16 13.30 5.10 -0.23
N ALA A 17 12.08 5.63 -0.22
CA ALA A 17 11.73 6.97 -0.68
C ALA A 17 11.72 8.03 0.44
N GLY A 18 12.16 7.70 1.67
CA GLY A 18 12.12 8.61 2.81
C GLY A 18 10.72 8.87 3.37
N ALA A 19 9.76 7.99 3.05
CA ALA A 19 8.37 8.06 3.51
C ALA A 19 8.07 6.99 4.57
N GLU A 20 7.07 7.27 5.40
CA GLU A 20 6.43 6.30 6.28
C GLU A 20 4.95 6.14 5.90
N TRP A 21 4.23 5.24 6.57
CA TRP A 21 2.81 4.99 6.28
C TRP A 21 1.89 6.20 6.50
N ASP A 22 2.29 7.14 7.35
CA ASP A 22 1.53 8.36 7.62
C ASP A 22 1.72 9.42 6.51
N ASP A 23 2.73 9.25 5.65
CA ASP A 23 2.92 10.09 4.46
C ASP A 23 2.05 9.64 3.29
N VAL A 24 1.34 8.50 3.42
CA VAL A 24 0.47 7.95 2.39
C VAL A 24 -0.84 8.73 2.34
N VAL A 25 -1.10 9.37 1.20
CA VAL A 25 -2.27 10.24 0.99
C VAL A 25 -3.37 9.61 0.15
N PHE A 26 -3.09 8.56 -0.62
CA PHE A 26 -4.09 7.86 -1.42
C PHE A 26 -3.69 6.41 -1.67
N ARG A 27 -4.69 5.52 -1.76
CA ARG A 27 -4.50 4.13 -2.19
C ARG A 27 -5.59 3.69 -3.17
N ARG A 28 -5.19 2.96 -4.19
CA ARG A 28 -6.12 2.26 -5.09
C ARG A 28 -5.76 0.79 -5.15
N MET A 29 -6.78 -0.04 -4.93
CA MET A 29 -6.65 -1.49 -4.84
C MET A 29 -7.47 -2.12 -5.95
N PHE A 30 -6.84 -2.99 -6.73
CA PHE A 30 -7.48 -3.76 -7.79
C PHE A 30 -7.50 -5.22 -7.38
N VAL A 31 -8.67 -5.86 -7.43
CA VAL A 31 -8.84 -7.24 -6.95
C VAL A 31 -9.72 -8.05 -7.89
N LEU A 32 -9.49 -9.36 -7.95
CA LEU A 32 -10.34 -10.26 -8.75
C LEU A 32 -11.67 -10.58 -8.08
N ASP A 33 -11.70 -10.59 -6.74
CA ASP A 33 -12.88 -10.85 -5.92
C ASP A 33 -12.94 -9.83 -4.77
N VAL A 34 -13.92 -8.93 -4.84
CA VAL A 34 -14.12 -7.83 -3.89
C VAL A 34 -14.58 -8.35 -2.53
N ASP A 35 -15.45 -9.36 -2.50
CA ASP A 35 -16.02 -9.89 -1.26
C ASP A 35 -14.99 -10.73 -0.50
N ALA A 36 -14.21 -11.55 -1.21
CA ALA A 36 -13.10 -12.29 -0.62
C ALA A 36 -12.03 -11.34 -0.09
N PHE A 37 -11.69 -10.29 -0.83
CA PHE A 37 -10.71 -9.30 -0.37
C PHE A 37 -11.21 -8.50 0.82
N GLY A 38 -12.50 -8.15 0.87
CA GLY A 38 -13.09 -7.43 2.01
C GLY A 38 -12.86 -8.17 3.33
N LYS A 39 -13.03 -9.49 3.36
CA LYS A 39 -12.75 -10.33 4.55
C LYS A 39 -11.31 -10.22 5.02
N VAL A 40 -10.36 -10.13 4.09
CA VAL A 40 -8.93 -9.98 4.40
C VAL A 40 -8.61 -8.56 4.86
N TYR A 41 -9.14 -7.55 4.17
CA TYR A 41 -8.84 -6.14 4.46
C TYR A 41 -9.36 -5.69 5.83
N PHE A 42 -10.47 -6.27 6.29
CA PHE A 42 -11.08 -5.97 7.60
C PHE A 42 -10.70 -6.97 8.70
N ASP A 43 -9.78 -7.90 8.44
CA ASP A 43 -9.28 -8.83 9.45
C ASP A 43 -8.38 -8.10 10.47
N GLU A 44 -8.89 -7.92 11.69
CA GLU A 44 -8.19 -7.22 12.78
C GLU A 44 -6.96 -7.96 13.31
N THR A 45 -6.78 -9.25 12.95
CA THR A 45 -5.60 -10.03 13.33
C THR A 45 -4.37 -9.71 12.47
N LEU A 46 -4.58 -9.04 11.33
CA LEU A 46 -3.49 -8.66 10.43
C LEU A 46 -2.79 -7.36 10.87
N PRO A 47 -1.51 -7.15 10.46
CA PRO A 47 -0.80 -5.91 10.75
C PRO A 47 -1.56 -4.68 10.26
N LYS A 48 -1.50 -3.61 11.05
CA LYS A 48 -2.03 -2.29 10.70
C LYS A 48 -0.93 -1.44 10.07
N TYR A 49 -1.30 -0.64 9.09
CA TYR A 49 -0.39 0.19 8.29
C TYR A 49 -0.90 1.63 8.26
N GLY A 50 -0.22 2.51 9.00
CA GLY A 50 -0.59 3.90 9.22
C GLY A 50 -1.73 4.08 10.23
N ASP A 51 -2.08 5.34 10.48
CA ASP A 51 -2.99 5.78 11.54
C ASP A 51 -4.50 5.60 11.26
N GLY A 52 -4.97 5.57 10.01
CA GLY A 52 -6.42 5.65 9.81
C GLY A 52 -7.03 5.35 8.46
N ARG A 53 -6.24 4.98 7.45
CA ARG A 53 -6.62 4.77 6.04
C ARG A 53 -6.73 6.08 5.25
N PRO A 54 -5.73 6.44 4.42
CA PRO A 54 -5.93 7.44 3.38
C PRO A 54 -7.19 7.14 2.56
N PRO A 55 -7.79 8.15 1.92
CA PRO A 55 -8.79 7.95 0.89
C PRO A 55 -8.40 6.77 -0.01
N SER A 56 -9.28 5.78 -0.05
CA SER A 56 -8.98 4.49 -0.68
C SER A 56 -10.08 4.15 -1.68
N THR A 57 -9.69 3.66 -2.86
CA THR A 57 -10.61 3.11 -3.86
C THR A 57 -10.36 1.62 -4.02
N LEU A 58 -11.41 0.81 -3.89
CA LEU A 58 -11.36 -0.63 -4.18
C LEU A 58 -12.12 -0.90 -5.48
N ILE A 59 -11.48 -1.56 -6.44
CA ILE A 59 -12.01 -1.82 -7.77
C ILE A 59 -11.93 -3.33 -8.07
N GLY A 60 -13.06 -3.93 -8.39
CA GLY A 60 -13.10 -5.27 -8.96
C GLY A 60 -12.67 -5.25 -10.42
N VAL A 61 -11.72 -6.10 -10.80
CA VAL A 61 -11.21 -6.20 -12.18
C VAL A 61 -11.27 -7.64 -12.67
N THR A 62 -11.31 -7.85 -13.99
CA THR A 62 -11.40 -9.20 -14.57
C THR A 62 -10.04 -9.91 -14.68
N ARG A 63 -8.93 -9.17 -14.58
CA ARG A 63 -7.55 -9.67 -14.64
C ARG A 63 -6.57 -8.62 -14.08
N LEU A 64 -5.41 -9.09 -13.65
CA LEU A 64 -4.28 -8.28 -13.20
C LEU A 64 -3.08 -8.45 -14.16
N SER A 65 -1.96 -7.78 -13.88
CA SER A 65 -0.76 -7.83 -14.72
C SER A 65 -0.13 -9.22 -14.81
N ASN A 66 -0.31 -10.04 -13.77
CA ASN A 66 0.11 -11.44 -13.70
C ASN A 66 -1.09 -12.35 -13.38
N PRO A 67 -1.26 -13.50 -14.07
CA PRO A 67 -2.37 -14.41 -13.84
C PRO A 67 -2.44 -15.00 -12.42
N GLU A 68 -1.32 -15.04 -11.69
CA GLU A 68 -1.26 -15.56 -10.31
C GLU A 68 -1.61 -14.49 -9.25
N TYR A 69 -1.77 -13.23 -9.66
CA TYR A 69 -2.12 -12.16 -8.73
C TYR A 69 -3.61 -12.17 -8.42
N LEU A 70 -3.92 -11.99 -7.13
CA LEU A 70 -5.28 -11.78 -6.64
C LEU A 70 -5.56 -10.31 -6.34
N ILE A 71 -4.50 -9.54 -6.11
CA ILE A 71 -4.55 -8.13 -5.74
C ILE A 71 -3.40 -7.35 -6.40
N GLU A 72 -3.64 -6.07 -6.70
CA GLU A 72 -2.62 -5.06 -6.98
C GLU A 72 -2.95 -3.80 -6.18
N ILE A 73 -1.92 -3.10 -5.69
CA ILE A 73 -2.09 -1.88 -4.91
C ILE A 73 -1.21 -0.78 -5.51
N ASP A 74 -1.86 0.31 -5.89
CA ASP A 74 -1.27 1.59 -6.26
C ASP A 74 -1.37 2.52 -5.04
N LEU A 75 -0.26 3.16 -4.68
CA LEU A 75 -0.14 3.96 -3.47
C LEU A 75 0.57 5.26 -3.79
N MET A 76 0.04 6.37 -3.25
CA MET A 76 0.65 7.69 -3.36
C MET A 76 1.01 8.20 -1.97
N ALA A 77 2.28 8.57 -1.80
CA ALA A 77 2.79 9.23 -0.60
C ALA A 77 3.35 10.61 -0.95
N VAL A 78 3.27 11.53 0.02
CA VAL A 78 3.85 12.87 -0.08
C VAL A 78 4.86 13.02 1.04
N VAL A 79 6.13 13.09 0.68
CA VAL A 79 7.21 13.36 1.64
C VAL A 79 7.37 14.86 1.82
N ASP A 80 7.52 15.29 3.07
CA ASP A 80 7.96 16.65 3.35
C ASP A 80 9.46 16.75 2.97
N PRO A 81 9.86 17.68 2.09
CA PRO A 81 11.28 17.88 1.76
C PRO A 81 12.15 18.18 2.99
N ALA A 82 11.58 18.66 4.10
CA ALA A 82 12.31 18.82 5.36
C ALA A 82 12.63 17.48 6.08
N LYS A 83 12.00 16.36 5.68
CA LYS A 83 12.33 15.00 6.14
C LYS A 83 13.41 14.33 5.29
N GLU A 84 13.80 14.90 4.15
CA GLU A 84 14.97 14.40 3.42
C GLU A 84 16.19 14.53 4.34
N SER A 85 16.80 13.39 4.68
CA SER A 85 18.07 13.39 5.37
C SER A 85 19.08 14.18 4.54
N PRO A 86 19.94 15.01 5.15
CA PRO A 86 20.85 15.87 4.41
C PRO A 86 21.67 14.99 3.47
N VAL A 87 21.52 15.25 2.16
CA VAL A 87 22.43 14.68 1.16
C VAL A 87 23.82 15.13 1.59
N ILE A 88 24.61 14.20 2.14
CA ILE A 88 26.02 14.46 2.38
C ILE A 88 26.63 14.58 1.00
N SER A 89 26.87 15.81 0.56
CA SER A 89 27.66 16.10 -0.62
C SER A 89 29.11 15.73 -0.32
N ASP A 90 29.69 14.86 -1.14
CA ASP A 90 31.14 14.61 -1.21
C ASP A 90 31.92 15.89 -1.61
#